data_AF-A0A4R1MZS5-F1
#
_entry.id   AF-A0A4R1MZS5-F1
#
_cell.length_a   1.000
_cell.length_b   1.000
_cell.length_c   1.000
_cell.angle_alpha   90.00
_cell.angle_beta   90.00
_cell.angle_gamma   90.00
#
_symmetry.space_group_name_H-M   'P 1'
#
loop_
_entity.id
_entity.type
_entity.pdbx_description
1 polymer ?
#
loop_
_entity_poly.entity_id
_entity_poly.type
_entity_poly.pdbx_seq_one_letter_code
_entity_poly.pdbx_strand_id
1 'polypeptide(L)'
;MDPQLQLASQVAAAVADQLPQYSWARLGIQSILLVIAGAIGGFLGSLIREHAKNWAALRTIRKLTRAVEDIKTDNAKQLAELGHQNSIFLEQAKAQNQLRFAALDKRLNAHQEAFTLWRRLLARAHEDDVHEIVRECYVWWERNCLYLEPTARNAFNQAFWAASHHKVLLETPVRDEAAIEAIKRNWSAVQDAGTIIMDAASLPAINDREREDLIKTPGQNVPGTGLEPENRPK
;
A
#
# COMPACT_ATOMS: atom_id res chain seq x y z
N MET A 1 55.90 -15.93 39.56
CA MET A 1 55.87 -16.00 41.04
C MET A 1 56.14 -14.60 41.54
N ASP A 2 55.21 -14.04 42.32
CA ASP A 2 55.25 -12.63 42.73
C ASP A 2 56.38 -12.41 43.76
N PRO A 3 57.35 -11.50 43.53
CA PRO A 3 58.43 -11.23 44.48
C PRO A 3 57.93 -10.79 45.86
N GLN A 4 56.70 -10.26 45.98
CA GLN A 4 56.11 -9.94 47.28
C GLN A 4 55.71 -11.17 48.09
N LEU A 5 55.34 -12.28 47.43
CA LEU A 5 55.02 -13.54 48.10
C LEU A 5 56.29 -14.22 48.66
N GLN A 6 57.45 -14.06 48.01
CA GLN A 6 58.73 -14.58 48.52
C GLN A 6 59.25 -13.81 49.73
N LEU A 7 59.07 -12.48 49.74
CA LEU A 7 59.45 -11.65 50.89
C LEU A 7 58.57 -11.99 52.11
N ALA A 8 57.26 -12.18 51.91
CA ALA A 8 56.34 -12.55 52.98
C ALA A 8 56.66 -13.92 53.60
N SER A 9 57.06 -14.91 52.79
CA SER A 9 57.43 -16.23 53.33
C SER A 9 58.75 -16.21 54.11
N GLN A 10 59.73 -15.41 53.69
CA GLN A 10 61.01 -15.29 54.41
C GLN A 10 60.87 -14.58 55.76
N VAL A 11 60.04 -13.52 55.83
CA VAL A 11 59.77 -12.82 57.09
C VAL A 11 58.98 -13.72 58.05
N ALA A 12 58.01 -14.50 57.55
CA ALA A 12 57.25 -15.44 58.38
C ALA A 12 58.15 -16.54 58.99
N ALA A 13 59.13 -17.04 58.23
CA ALA A 13 60.09 -18.04 58.71
C ALA A 13 61.06 -17.46 59.76
N ALA A 14 61.54 -16.23 59.57
CA ALA A 14 62.44 -15.57 60.51
C ALA A 14 61.78 -15.24 61.87
N VAL A 15 60.49 -14.87 61.86
CA VAL A 15 59.74 -14.56 63.09
C VAL A 15 59.41 -15.84 63.90
N ALA A 16 59.31 -17.00 63.25
CA ALA A 16 59.03 -18.27 63.92
C ALA A 16 60.22 -18.79 64.77
N ASP A 17 61.45 -18.38 64.44
CA ASP A 17 62.69 -18.89 65.05
C ASP A 17 63.15 -18.11 66.29
N GLN A 18 62.60 -16.92 66.53
CA GLN A 18 62.97 -16.04 67.66
C GLN A 18 62.03 -16.09 68.87
N LEU A 19 61.05 -17.00 68.90
CA LEU A 19 60.05 -17.07 69.97
C LEU A 19 60.44 -18.06 71.10
N PRO A 20 60.51 -17.63 72.37
CA PRO A 20 60.88 -18.49 73.50
C PRO A 20 59.89 -19.64 73.72
N GLN A 21 60.41 -20.79 74.19
CA GLN A 21 59.70 -22.09 74.40
C GLN A 21 58.65 -22.05 75.54
N TYR A 22 57.72 -21.09 75.53
CA TYR A 22 56.53 -21.11 76.36
C TYR A 22 55.34 -21.58 75.52
N SER A 23 54.83 -22.78 75.79
CA SER A 23 53.77 -23.46 75.02
C SER A 23 52.48 -22.64 74.90
N TRP A 24 52.18 -21.81 75.90
CA TRP A 24 51.02 -20.90 75.90
C TRP A 24 51.22 -19.67 75.01
N ALA A 25 52.45 -19.16 74.85
CA ALA A 25 52.75 -18.01 73.99
C ALA A 25 52.62 -18.37 72.50
N ARG A 26 53.03 -19.59 72.11
CA ARG A 26 52.82 -20.10 70.75
C ARG A 26 51.34 -20.26 70.41
N LEU A 27 50.53 -20.78 71.34
CA LEU A 27 49.08 -20.90 71.15
C LEU A 27 48.39 -19.52 71.03
N GLY A 28 48.86 -18.53 71.80
CA GLY A 28 48.38 -17.14 71.70
C GLY A 28 48.74 -16.48 70.37
N ILE A 29 49.96 -16.67 69.87
CA ILE A 29 50.38 -16.10 68.58
C ILE A 29 49.67 -16.80 67.42
N GLN A 30 49.49 -18.12 67.47
CA GLN A 30 48.74 -18.86 66.45
C GLN A 30 47.27 -18.46 66.39
N SER A 31 46.62 -18.23 67.54
CA SER A 31 45.23 -17.76 67.55
C SER A 31 45.10 -16.34 67.00
N ILE A 32 46.03 -15.44 67.32
CA ILE A 32 46.06 -14.08 66.74
C ILE A 32 46.28 -14.14 65.22
N LEU A 33 47.21 -14.97 64.73
CA LEU A 33 47.44 -15.14 63.30
C LEU A 33 46.22 -15.73 62.58
N LEU A 34 45.50 -16.67 63.20
CA LEU A 34 44.24 -17.20 62.66
C LEU A 34 43.13 -16.14 62.59
N VAL A 35 43.03 -15.27 63.60
CA VAL A 35 42.07 -14.16 63.60
C VAL A 35 42.41 -13.14 62.52
N ILE A 36 43.69 -12.78 62.36
CA ILE A 36 44.16 -11.87 61.32
C ILE A 36 43.93 -12.48 59.92
N ALA A 37 44.26 -13.76 59.73
CA ALA A 37 44.01 -14.46 58.48
C ALA A 37 42.51 -14.54 58.15
N GLY A 38 41.65 -14.76 59.16
CA GLY A 38 40.20 -14.73 59.01
C GLY A 38 39.67 -13.34 58.64
N ALA A 39 40.19 -12.28 59.25
CA ALA A 39 39.82 -10.89 58.94
C ALA A 39 40.25 -10.49 57.52
N ILE A 40 41.47 -10.83 57.11
CA ILE A 40 41.98 -10.58 55.75
C ILE A 40 41.17 -11.40 54.72
N GLY A 41 40.88 -12.67 55.02
CA GLY A 41 40.04 -13.52 54.17
C GLY A 41 38.62 -12.98 54.00
N GLY A 42 38.01 -12.46 55.07
CA GLY A 42 36.71 -11.81 55.02
C GLY A 42 36.70 -10.52 54.20
N PHE A 43 37.73 -9.69 54.35
CA PHE A 43 37.86 -8.42 53.62
C PHE A 43 38.11 -8.64 52.13
N LEU A 44 39.03 -9.55 51.77
CA LEU A 44 39.26 -9.95 50.38
C LEU A 44 38.03 -10.61 49.77
N GLY A 45 37.32 -11.46 50.53
CA GLY A 45 36.05 -12.04 50.09
C GLY A 45 34.98 -10.98 49.79
N SER A 46 34.90 -9.92 50.61
CA SER A 46 33.99 -8.78 50.39
C SER A 46 34.34 -8.01 49.11
N LEU A 47 35.62 -7.67 48.91
CA LEU A 47 36.09 -6.96 47.72
C LEU A 47 35.89 -7.77 46.44
N ILE A 48 36.23 -9.06 46.45
CA ILE A 48 35.99 -9.96 45.31
C ILE A 48 34.48 -10.04 45.02
N ARG A 49 33.63 -10.07 46.05
CA ARG A 49 32.17 -10.12 45.90
C ARG A 49 31.59 -8.83 45.34
N GLU A 50 32.13 -7.67 45.70
CA GLU A 50 31.73 -6.37 45.12
C GLU A 50 32.17 -6.23 43.66
N HIS A 51 33.42 -6.58 43.36
CA HIS A 51 33.90 -6.55 41.98
C HIS A 51 33.18 -7.58 41.09
N ALA A 52 32.91 -8.79 41.60
CA ALA A 52 32.14 -9.80 40.87
C ALA A 52 30.72 -9.33 40.53
N LYS A 53 30.04 -8.62 41.45
CA LYS A 53 28.74 -7.98 41.18
C LYS A 53 28.85 -6.92 40.08
N ASN A 54 29.92 -6.12 40.09
CA ASN A 54 30.14 -5.08 39.09
C ASN A 54 30.40 -5.67 37.69
N TRP A 55 31.14 -6.79 37.60
CA TRP A 55 31.35 -7.52 36.34
C TRP A 55 30.07 -8.15 35.79
N ALA A 56 29.21 -8.68 36.67
CA ALA A 56 27.90 -9.18 36.27
C ALA A 56 27.01 -8.05 35.72
N ALA A 57 26.99 -6.89 36.37
CA ALA A 57 26.27 -5.70 35.91
C ALA A 57 26.78 -5.19 34.55
N LEU A 58 28.10 -5.07 34.36
CA LEU A 58 28.73 -4.69 33.09
C LEU A 58 28.37 -5.65 31.95
N ARG A 59 28.30 -6.96 32.22
CA ARG A 59 27.86 -7.95 31.23
C ARG A 59 26.39 -7.77 30.86
N THR A 60 25.52 -7.48 31.82
CA THR A 60 24.10 -7.21 31.57
C THR A 60 23.90 -5.95 30.75
N ILE A 61 24.60 -4.86 31.09
CA ILE A 61 24.55 -3.59 30.34
C ILE A 61 25.00 -3.83 28.89
N ARG A 62 26.11 -4.55 28.67
CA ARG A 62 26.59 -4.87 27.31
C ARG A 62 25.58 -5.69 26.50
N LYS A 63 24.91 -6.66 27.13
CA LYS A 63 23.85 -7.43 26.48
C LYS A 63 22.65 -6.56 26.12
N LEU A 64 22.25 -5.66 27.01
CA LEU A 64 21.16 -4.73 26.77
C LEU A 64 21.50 -3.75 25.63
N THR A 65 22.71 -3.21 25.61
CA THR A 65 23.16 -2.31 24.53
C THR A 65 23.12 -3.02 23.17
N ARG A 66 23.61 -4.25 23.08
CA ARG A 66 23.55 -5.04 21.83
C ARG A 66 22.11 -5.31 21.41
N ALA A 67 21.25 -5.73 22.33
CA ALA A 67 19.85 -5.97 22.01
C ALA A 67 19.14 -4.70 21.50
N VAL A 68 19.41 -3.53 22.10
CA VAL A 68 18.86 -2.25 21.62
C VAL A 68 19.40 -1.88 20.23
N GLU A 69 20.68 -2.14 19.98
CA GLU A 69 21.30 -1.88 18.68
C GLU A 69 20.73 -2.81 17.60
N ASP A 70 20.58 -4.10 17.90
CA ASP A 70 19.95 -5.09 17.02
C ASP A 70 18.49 -4.68 16.70
N ILE A 71 17.68 -4.33 17.71
CA ILE A 71 16.31 -3.84 17.52
C ILE A 71 16.27 -2.59 16.63
N LYS A 72 17.19 -1.65 16.80
CA LYS A 72 17.26 -0.46 15.95
C LYS A 72 17.58 -0.83 14.51
N THR A 73 18.53 -1.75 14.29
CA THR A 73 18.89 -2.18 12.94
C THR A 73 17.76 -2.93 12.25
N ASP A 74 17.03 -3.79 12.98
CA ASP A 74 15.90 -4.53 12.42
C ASP A 74 14.71 -3.61 12.12
N ASN A 75 14.40 -2.67 13.00
CA ASN A 75 13.38 -1.66 12.74
C ASN A 75 13.75 -0.77 11.53
N ALA A 76 15.02 -0.38 11.38
CA ALA A 76 15.46 0.40 10.23
C ALA A 76 15.30 -0.39 8.91
N LYS A 77 15.60 -1.70 8.91
CA LYS A 77 15.38 -2.58 7.75
C LYS A 77 13.90 -2.71 7.43
N GLN A 78 13.05 -2.94 8.43
CA GLN A 78 11.61 -3.03 8.24
C GLN A 78 11.03 -1.73 7.68
N LEU A 79 11.48 -0.58 8.19
CA LEU A 79 11.02 0.72 7.70
C LEU A 79 11.44 0.95 6.24
N ALA A 80 12.67 0.58 5.87
CA ALA A 80 13.16 0.67 4.50
C ALA A 80 12.37 -0.25 3.55
N GLU A 81 12.09 -1.49 3.98
CA GLU A 81 11.28 -2.45 3.23
C GLU A 81 9.85 -1.96 3.04
N LEU A 82 9.20 -1.48 4.11
CA LEU A 82 7.86 -0.91 4.03
C LEU A 82 7.82 0.32 3.12
N GLY A 83 8.83 1.18 3.20
CA GLY A 83 8.97 2.34 2.30
C GLY A 83 9.07 1.91 0.84
N HIS A 84 9.86 0.86 0.56
CA HIS A 84 10.00 0.32 -0.78
C HIS A 84 8.70 -0.29 -1.29
N GLN A 85 8.03 -1.14 -0.50
CA GLN A 85 6.74 -1.74 -0.86
C GLN A 85 5.68 -0.67 -1.14
N ASN A 86 5.61 0.37 -0.30
CA ASN A 86 4.68 1.47 -0.50
C ASN A 86 4.99 2.24 -1.80
N SER A 87 6.27 2.45 -2.13
CA SER A 87 6.66 3.09 -3.40
C SER A 87 6.22 2.29 -4.62
N ILE A 88 6.39 0.96 -4.61
CA ILE A 88 5.95 0.07 -5.70
C ILE A 88 4.43 0.13 -5.85
N PHE A 89 3.71 0.05 -4.73
CA PHE A 89 2.24 0.10 -4.73
C PHE A 89 1.72 1.44 -5.28
N LEU A 90 2.32 2.55 -4.87
CA LEU A 90 1.97 3.89 -5.37
C LEU A 90 2.24 4.03 -6.87
N GLU A 91 3.37 3.51 -7.36
CA GLU A 91 3.69 3.53 -8.79
C GLU A 91 2.70 2.70 -9.61
N GLN A 92 2.34 1.51 -9.14
CA GLN A 92 1.33 0.67 -9.80
C GLN A 92 -0.04 1.35 -9.83
N ALA A 93 -0.49 1.94 -8.71
CA ALA A 93 -1.75 2.66 -8.64
C ALA A 93 -1.76 3.86 -9.61
N LYS A 94 -0.64 4.60 -9.68
CA LYS A 94 -0.48 5.72 -10.61
C LYS A 94 -0.55 5.27 -12.07
N ALA A 95 0.17 4.21 -12.44
CA ALA A 95 0.16 3.68 -13.79
C ALA A 95 -1.24 3.19 -14.20
N GLN A 96 -1.94 2.47 -13.33
CA GLN A 96 -3.32 2.03 -13.57
C GLN A 96 -4.28 3.22 -13.76
N ASN A 97 -4.17 4.24 -12.93
CA ASN A 97 -5.00 5.44 -13.06
C ASN A 97 -4.71 6.19 -14.36
N GLN A 98 -3.45 6.30 -14.78
CA GLN A 98 -3.09 6.89 -16.07
C GLN A 98 -3.72 6.14 -17.25
N LEU A 99 -3.68 4.80 -17.23
CA LEU A 99 -4.31 3.99 -18.27
C LEU A 99 -5.84 4.17 -18.30
N ARG A 100 -6.47 4.27 -17.12
CA ARG A 100 -7.92 4.55 -17.00
C ARG A 100 -8.27 5.92 -17.57
N PHE A 101 -7.51 6.96 -17.26
CA PHE A 101 -7.73 8.30 -17.82
C PHE A 101 -7.54 8.32 -19.34
N ALA A 102 -6.47 7.69 -19.85
CA ALA A 102 -6.24 7.60 -21.29
C ALA A 102 -7.38 6.86 -22.04
N ALA A 103 -7.93 5.81 -21.43
CA ALA A 103 -9.09 5.10 -21.99
C ALA A 103 -10.37 5.95 -21.95
N LEU A 104 -10.59 6.71 -20.87
CA LEU A 104 -11.73 7.62 -20.73
C LEU A 104 -11.65 8.76 -21.75
N ASP A 105 -10.48 9.36 -21.95
CA ASP A 105 -10.28 10.42 -22.93
C ASP A 105 -10.56 9.93 -24.35
N LYS A 106 -10.08 8.72 -24.69
CA LYS A 106 -10.39 8.10 -25.99
C LYS A 106 -11.87 7.82 -26.18
N ARG A 107 -12.55 7.34 -25.14
CA ARG A 107 -14.00 7.14 -25.15
C ARG A 107 -14.75 8.46 -25.36
N LEU A 108 -14.41 9.51 -24.62
CA LEU A 108 -15.07 10.81 -24.75
C LEU A 108 -14.86 11.41 -26.14
N ASN A 109 -13.62 11.35 -26.66
CA ASN A 109 -13.31 11.83 -28.00
C ASN A 109 -14.14 11.09 -29.07
N ALA A 110 -14.26 9.75 -28.97
CA ALA A 110 -15.06 8.98 -29.89
C ALA A 110 -16.55 9.39 -29.87
N HIS A 111 -17.12 9.71 -28.71
CA HIS A 111 -18.50 10.21 -28.63
C HIS A 111 -18.65 11.60 -29.27
N GLN A 112 -17.68 12.50 -29.09
CA GLN A 112 -17.68 13.83 -29.72
C GLN A 112 -17.57 13.73 -31.25
N GLU A 113 -16.69 12.87 -31.76
CA GLU A 113 -16.55 12.61 -33.19
C GLU A 113 -17.84 12.00 -33.78
N ALA A 114 -18.44 11.01 -33.10
CA ALA A 114 -19.72 10.42 -33.50
C ALA A 114 -20.83 11.48 -33.54
N PHE A 115 -20.91 12.34 -32.53
CA PHE A 115 -21.91 13.42 -32.48
C PHE A 115 -21.71 14.42 -33.63
N THR A 116 -20.47 14.75 -33.97
CA THR A 116 -20.13 15.65 -35.08
C THR A 116 -20.55 15.07 -36.43
N LEU A 117 -20.25 13.77 -36.65
CA LEU A 117 -20.68 13.05 -37.84
C LEU A 117 -22.20 12.94 -37.92
N TRP A 118 -22.86 12.64 -36.80
CA TRP A 118 -24.31 12.60 -36.70
C TRP A 118 -24.94 13.96 -37.05
N ARG A 119 -24.41 15.07 -36.55
CA ARG A 119 -24.89 16.42 -36.90
C ARG A 119 -24.78 16.71 -38.39
N ARG A 120 -23.66 16.32 -39.01
CA ARG A 120 -23.46 16.45 -40.47
C ARG A 120 -24.46 15.60 -41.24
N LEU A 121 -24.64 14.34 -40.82
CA LEU A 121 -25.60 13.41 -41.40
C LEU A 121 -27.02 13.97 -41.33
N LEU A 122 -27.45 14.44 -40.16
CA LEU A 122 -28.78 15.03 -39.95
C LEU A 122 -29.01 16.24 -40.85
N ALA A 123 -27.99 17.11 -40.99
CA ALA A 123 -28.10 18.33 -41.80
C ALA A 123 -28.21 18.06 -43.31
N ARG A 124 -27.66 16.94 -43.80
CA ARG A 124 -27.63 16.58 -45.23
C ARG A 124 -28.45 15.34 -45.57
N ALA A 125 -29.29 14.86 -44.67
CA ALA A 125 -30.01 13.59 -44.87
C ALA A 125 -30.97 13.58 -46.08
N HIS A 126 -31.35 14.76 -46.59
CA HIS A 126 -32.24 14.93 -47.75
C HIS A 126 -31.50 15.37 -49.01
N GLU A 127 -30.18 15.54 -48.94
CA GLU A 127 -29.35 16.00 -50.05
C GLU A 127 -28.81 14.81 -50.85
N ASP A 128 -28.42 15.05 -52.10
CA ASP A 128 -27.88 14.01 -52.99
C ASP A 128 -26.52 13.47 -52.52
N ASP A 129 -25.77 14.25 -51.74
CA ASP A 129 -24.44 13.91 -51.22
C ASP A 129 -24.47 13.09 -49.91
N VAL A 130 -25.65 12.72 -49.41
CA VAL A 130 -25.80 11.96 -48.15
C VAL A 130 -24.97 10.66 -48.15
N HIS A 131 -24.82 10.01 -49.30
CA HIS A 131 -24.04 8.77 -49.44
C HIS A 131 -22.55 8.95 -49.14
N GLU A 132 -21.99 10.14 -49.40
CA GLU A 132 -20.60 10.44 -49.05
C GLU A 132 -20.43 10.53 -47.53
N ILE A 133 -21.36 11.20 -46.86
CA ILE A 133 -21.38 11.30 -45.39
C ILE A 133 -21.61 9.92 -44.75
N VAL A 134 -22.51 9.10 -45.29
CA VAL A 134 -22.73 7.73 -44.81
C VAL A 134 -21.45 6.90 -44.94
N ARG A 135 -20.71 7.04 -46.05
CA ARG A 135 -19.41 6.37 -46.24
C ARG A 135 -18.39 6.84 -45.19
N GLU A 136 -18.32 8.14 -44.92
CA GLU A 136 -17.46 8.68 -43.85
C GLU A 136 -17.84 8.09 -42.48
N CYS A 137 -19.14 8.04 -42.15
CA CYS A 137 -19.64 7.42 -40.91
C CYS A 137 -19.25 5.95 -40.81
N TYR A 138 -19.35 5.20 -41.90
CA TYR A 138 -18.97 3.78 -41.96
C TYR A 138 -17.47 3.58 -41.71
N VAL A 139 -16.61 4.35 -42.40
CA VAL A 139 -15.15 4.26 -42.22
C VAL A 139 -14.75 4.66 -40.80
N TRP A 140 -15.40 5.69 -40.24
CA TRP A 140 -15.18 6.09 -38.86
C TRP A 140 -15.62 5.00 -37.88
N TRP A 141 -16.77 4.37 -38.13
CA TRP A 141 -17.33 3.31 -37.31
C TRP A 141 -16.39 2.11 -37.18
N GLU A 142 -15.83 1.62 -38.29
CA GLU A 142 -14.89 0.50 -38.29
C GLU A 142 -13.67 0.76 -37.40
N ARG A 143 -13.27 2.02 -37.24
CA ARG A 143 -12.09 2.42 -36.48
C ARG A 143 -12.39 2.71 -35.01
N ASN A 144 -13.59 3.18 -34.69
CA ASN A 144 -13.88 3.79 -33.39
C ASN A 144 -15.04 3.16 -32.61
N CYS A 145 -15.81 2.23 -33.18
CA CYS A 145 -17.02 1.71 -32.54
C CYS A 145 -16.77 1.02 -31.19
N LEU A 146 -15.56 0.51 -30.93
CA LEU A 146 -15.19 -0.10 -29.64
C LEU A 146 -15.05 0.91 -28.50
N TYR A 147 -14.88 2.19 -28.82
CA TYR A 147 -14.79 3.27 -27.84
C TYR A 147 -16.15 3.88 -27.49
N LEU A 148 -17.21 3.53 -28.24
CA LEU A 148 -18.57 3.96 -27.93
C LEU A 148 -19.22 3.06 -26.89
N GLU A 149 -20.10 3.64 -26.07
CA GLU A 149 -20.98 2.85 -25.22
C GLU A 149 -21.95 2.02 -26.08
N PRO A 150 -22.35 0.79 -25.68
CA PRO A 150 -23.19 -0.07 -26.51
C PRO A 150 -24.48 0.60 -27.03
N THR A 151 -25.12 1.46 -26.23
CA THR A 151 -26.33 2.21 -26.61
C THR A 151 -26.02 3.25 -27.70
N ALA A 152 -25.03 4.12 -27.48
CA ALA A 152 -24.56 5.11 -28.45
C ALA A 152 -24.09 4.47 -29.75
N ARG A 153 -23.35 3.37 -29.63
CA ARG A 153 -22.88 2.55 -30.73
C ARG A 153 -24.08 2.12 -31.60
N ASN A 154 -25.02 1.39 -31.04
CA ASN A 154 -26.17 0.88 -31.79
C ASN A 154 -27.00 2.01 -32.43
N ALA A 155 -27.23 3.11 -31.69
CA ALA A 155 -27.97 4.25 -32.20
C ALA A 155 -27.26 4.94 -33.38
N PHE A 156 -25.94 5.16 -33.28
CA PHE A 156 -25.16 5.76 -34.37
C PHE A 156 -25.15 4.88 -35.63
N ASN A 157 -25.00 3.56 -35.46
CA ASN A 157 -25.10 2.60 -36.57
C ASN A 157 -26.45 2.67 -37.27
N GLN A 158 -27.51 2.62 -36.48
CA GLN A 158 -28.87 2.67 -36.98
C GLN A 158 -29.14 4.00 -37.71
N ALA A 159 -28.64 5.11 -37.20
CA ALA A 159 -28.83 6.43 -37.80
C ALA A 159 -28.24 6.54 -39.22
N PHE A 160 -26.99 6.14 -39.44
CA PHE A 160 -26.40 6.28 -40.79
C PHE A 160 -26.98 5.28 -41.79
N TRP A 161 -27.38 4.09 -41.35
CA TRP A 161 -28.15 3.17 -42.21
C TRP A 161 -29.55 3.69 -42.50
N ALA A 162 -30.21 4.29 -41.52
CA ALA A 162 -31.52 4.90 -41.71
C ALA A 162 -31.45 6.05 -42.72
N ALA A 163 -30.48 6.95 -42.55
CA ALA A 163 -30.23 8.07 -43.47
C ALA A 163 -29.94 7.57 -44.90
N SER A 164 -29.14 6.51 -45.07
CA SER A 164 -28.85 5.93 -46.38
C SER A 164 -30.10 5.41 -47.12
N HIS A 165 -31.10 4.93 -46.39
CA HIS A 165 -32.35 4.42 -46.96
C HIS A 165 -33.45 5.49 -47.05
N HIS A 166 -33.27 6.65 -46.43
CA HIS A 166 -34.33 7.65 -46.27
C HIS A 166 -34.85 8.15 -47.63
N LYS A 167 -33.94 8.47 -48.55
CA LYS A 167 -34.28 8.93 -49.90
C LYS A 167 -35.10 7.90 -50.68
N VAL A 168 -34.70 6.62 -50.62
CA VAL A 168 -35.42 5.52 -51.28
C VAL A 168 -36.85 5.37 -50.73
N LEU A 169 -37.03 5.55 -49.42
CA LEU A 169 -38.36 5.54 -48.81
C LEU A 169 -39.22 6.72 -49.27
N LEU A 170 -38.63 7.91 -49.45
CA LEU A 170 -39.35 9.10 -49.93
C LEU A 170 -39.79 9.00 -51.39
N GLU A 171 -39.01 8.32 -52.23
CA GLU A 171 -39.25 8.10 -53.66
C GLU A 171 -40.25 6.98 -53.96
N THR A 172 -40.67 6.22 -52.94
CA THR A 172 -41.65 5.14 -53.12
C THR A 172 -42.99 5.71 -53.61
N PRO A 173 -43.51 5.27 -54.77
CA PRO A 173 -44.68 5.88 -55.41
C PRO A 173 -46.00 5.60 -54.67
N VAL A 174 -46.07 4.50 -53.92
CA VAL A 174 -47.26 4.13 -53.12
C VAL A 174 -47.07 4.67 -51.71
N ARG A 175 -47.90 5.65 -51.32
CA ARG A 175 -47.93 6.21 -49.96
C ARG A 175 -49.15 5.73 -49.20
N ASP A 176 -49.17 4.44 -48.89
CA ASP A 176 -50.11 3.91 -47.91
C ASP A 176 -49.67 4.26 -46.47
N GLU A 177 -50.53 3.95 -45.50
CA GLU A 177 -50.26 4.22 -44.09
C GLU A 177 -48.97 3.52 -43.60
N ALA A 178 -48.71 2.32 -44.11
CA ALA A 178 -47.51 1.55 -43.76
C ALA A 178 -46.23 2.24 -44.25
N ALA A 179 -46.22 2.77 -45.48
CA ALA A 179 -45.09 3.53 -46.02
C ALA A 179 -44.83 4.81 -45.23
N ILE A 180 -45.88 5.54 -44.86
CA ILE A 180 -45.77 6.75 -44.03
C ILE A 180 -45.14 6.42 -42.67
N GLU A 181 -45.58 5.34 -42.01
CA GLU A 181 -45.02 4.92 -40.72
C GLU A 181 -43.56 4.43 -40.85
N ALA A 182 -43.20 3.77 -41.96
CA ALA A 182 -41.82 3.39 -42.23
C ALA A 182 -40.90 4.62 -42.38
N ILE A 183 -41.35 5.66 -43.09
CA ILE A 183 -40.60 6.92 -43.25
C ILE A 183 -40.43 7.60 -41.88
N LYS A 184 -41.49 7.71 -41.08
CA LYS A 184 -41.41 8.32 -39.74
C LYS A 184 -40.45 7.58 -38.82
N ARG A 185 -40.52 6.25 -38.77
CA ARG A 185 -39.63 5.41 -37.95
C ARG A 185 -38.18 5.50 -38.40
N ASN A 186 -37.96 5.54 -39.71
CA ASN A 186 -36.62 5.73 -40.27
C ASN A 186 -36.05 7.09 -39.86
N TRP A 187 -36.84 8.15 -39.98
CA TRP A 187 -36.42 9.50 -39.59
C TRP A 187 -36.23 9.68 -38.09
N SER A 188 -37.04 9.03 -37.25
CA SER A 188 -36.86 9.07 -35.80
C SER A 188 -35.54 8.43 -35.39
N ALA A 189 -35.15 7.29 -36.01
CA ALA A 189 -33.85 6.67 -35.75
C ALA A 189 -32.66 7.60 -36.07
N VAL A 190 -32.78 8.44 -37.10
CA VAL A 190 -31.77 9.46 -37.41
C VAL A 190 -31.75 10.55 -36.34
N GLN A 191 -32.91 11.07 -35.91
CA GLN A 191 -32.99 12.17 -34.94
C GLN A 191 -32.59 11.74 -33.51
N ASP A 192 -33.13 10.61 -33.05
CA ASP A 192 -32.99 10.12 -31.67
C ASP A 192 -31.54 9.71 -31.36
N ALA A 193 -30.74 9.38 -32.38
CA ALA A 193 -29.34 9.01 -32.16
C ALA A 193 -28.53 10.13 -31.48
N GLY A 194 -28.85 11.41 -31.74
CA GLY A 194 -28.14 12.52 -31.14
C GLY A 194 -28.28 12.59 -29.62
N THR A 195 -29.50 12.44 -29.12
CA THR A 195 -29.77 12.43 -27.67
C THR A 195 -29.13 11.22 -27.02
N ILE A 196 -29.25 10.03 -27.63
CA ILE A 196 -28.65 8.80 -27.10
C ILE A 196 -27.10 8.90 -27.04
N ILE A 197 -26.46 9.51 -28.03
CA ILE A 197 -25.00 9.73 -28.02
C ILE A 197 -24.59 10.71 -26.91
N MET A 198 -25.34 11.79 -26.71
CA MET A 198 -25.07 12.77 -25.64
C MET A 198 -25.28 12.17 -24.24
N ASP A 199 -26.36 11.41 -24.06
CA ASP A 199 -26.67 10.77 -22.78
C ASP A 199 -25.58 9.74 -22.42
N ALA A 200 -25.11 8.96 -23.38
CA ALA A 200 -24.02 8.00 -23.18
C ALA A 200 -22.64 8.65 -22.93
N ALA A 201 -22.44 9.88 -23.43
CA ALA A 201 -21.23 10.67 -23.16
C ALA A 201 -21.29 11.36 -21.79
N SER A 202 -22.47 11.44 -21.18
CA SER A 202 -22.65 12.12 -19.91
C SER A 202 -21.94 11.36 -18.80
N LEU A 203 -20.96 12.01 -18.18
CA LEU A 203 -20.28 11.47 -17.02
C LEU A 203 -21.23 11.51 -15.82
N PRO A 204 -21.32 10.43 -15.00
CA PRO A 204 -22.02 10.52 -13.73
C PRO A 204 -21.43 11.66 -12.89
N ALA A 205 -22.27 12.35 -12.13
CA ALA A 205 -21.80 13.44 -11.30
C ALA A 205 -20.74 12.91 -10.32
N ILE A 206 -19.69 13.70 -10.06
CA ILE A 206 -18.57 13.30 -9.19
C ILE A 206 -19.06 12.76 -7.84
N ASN A 207 -20.13 13.37 -7.32
CA ASN A 207 -20.73 13.00 -6.04
C ASN A 207 -21.46 11.64 -6.05
N ASP A 208 -21.94 11.16 -7.21
CA ASP A 208 -22.74 9.95 -7.29
C ASP A 208 -21.89 8.70 -7.04
N ARG A 209 -20.63 8.71 -7.49
CA ARG A 209 -19.67 7.62 -7.21
C ARG A 209 -19.27 7.56 -5.75
N GLU A 210 -18.95 8.70 -5.15
CA GLU A 210 -18.64 8.78 -3.72
C GLU A 210 -19.84 8.31 -2.89
N ARG A 211 -21.06 8.64 -3.32
CA ARG A 211 -22.29 8.20 -2.66
C ARG A 211 -22.53 6.69 -2.82
N GLU A 212 -22.25 6.12 -3.99
CA GLU A 212 -22.38 4.68 -4.23
C GLU A 212 -21.36 3.85 -3.43
N ASP A 213 -20.13 4.34 -3.29
CA ASP A 213 -19.10 3.71 -2.48
C ASP A 213 -19.44 3.78 -0.98
N LEU A 214 -20.02 4.89 -0.52
CA LEU A 214 -20.54 5.03 0.84
C LEU A 214 -21.73 4.09 1.11
N ILE A 215 -22.58 3.84 0.12
CA ILE A 215 -23.72 2.92 0.22
C ILE A 215 -23.26 1.44 0.18
N LYS A 216 -22.21 1.13 -0.59
CA LYS A 216 -21.67 -0.23 -0.74
C LYS A 216 -20.71 -0.67 0.37
N THR A 217 -20.43 0.19 1.35
CA THR A 217 -19.61 -0.19 2.52
C THR A 217 -20.45 -0.42 3.81
N PRO A 218 -21.48 -1.30 3.85
CA PRO A 218 -21.97 -1.80 5.12
C PRO A 218 -21.03 -2.92 5.60
N GLY A 219 -20.06 -2.56 6.43
CA GLY A 219 -19.35 -3.51 7.30
C GLY A 219 -18.20 -4.29 6.67
N GLN A 220 -17.02 -3.69 6.59
CA GLN A 220 -15.76 -4.43 6.68
C GLN A 220 -14.96 -3.92 7.86
N ASN A 221 -15.04 -4.70 8.94
CA ASN A 221 -13.95 -5.05 9.84
C ASN A 221 -12.76 -4.09 9.83
N VAL A 222 -12.80 -3.12 10.74
CA VAL A 222 -11.57 -2.60 11.33
C VAL A 222 -10.82 -3.84 11.88
N PRO A 223 -9.63 -4.19 11.35
CA PRO A 223 -8.84 -5.28 11.90
C PRO A 223 -8.59 -4.96 13.37
N GLY A 224 -8.88 -5.92 14.23
CA GLY A 224 -8.89 -5.75 15.68
C GLY A 224 -7.69 -4.96 16.17
N THR A 225 -7.97 -3.82 16.80
CA THR A 225 -7.13 -3.33 17.90
C THR A 225 -7.21 -4.40 18.98
N GLY A 226 -6.31 -5.38 18.90
CA GLY A 226 -6.02 -6.33 19.96
C GLY A 226 -5.51 -5.59 21.18
N LEU A 227 -6.44 -4.98 21.92
CA LEU A 227 -6.27 -4.70 23.32
C LEU A 227 -6.89 -5.89 24.05
N GLU A 228 -6.06 -6.92 24.19
CA GLU A 228 -6.29 -8.01 25.14
C GLU A 228 -6.59 -7.39 26.52
N PRO A 229 -7.72 -7.74 27.17
CA PRO A 229 -7.99 -7.24 28.51
C PRO A 229 -6.99 -7.83 29.49
N GLU A 230 -6.11 -6.96 29.99
CA GLU A 230 -5.16 -7.17 31.06
C GLU A 230 -5.82 -7.86 32.25
N ASN A 231 -5.47 -9.14 32.42
CA ASN A 231 -5.95 -10.02 33.48
C ASN A 231 -5.31 -9.58 34.80
N ARG A 232 -6.05 -8.79 35.60
CA ARG A 232 -5.58 -8.30 36.91
C ARG A 232 -5.90 -9.34 38.00
N PRO A 233 -4.91 -9.97 38.65
CA PRO A 233 -5.17 -10.85 39.78
C PRO A 233 -5.59 -10.06 41.02
N LYS A 234 -6.47 -10.67 41.81
CA LYS A 234 -6.97 -10.19 43.11
C LYS A 234 -5.91 -10.25 44.20
#